data_AF-A0A2Z7CPF9-F1
#
_entry.id   AF-A0A2Z7CPF9-F1
#
_cell.length_a   1.000
_cell.length_b   1.000
_cell.length_c   1.000
_cell.angle_alpha   90.00
_cell.angle_beta   90.00
_cell.angle_gamma   90.00
#
_symmetry.space_group_name_H-M   'P 1'
#
loop_
_entity.id
_entity.type
_entity.pdbx_description
1 polymer ?
#
loop_
_entity_poly.entity_id
_entity_poly.type
_entity_poly.pdbx_seq_one_letter_code
_entity_poly.pdbx_strand_id
1 'polypeptide(L)'
;MFFPKFGDLYEFYDPSQRKTYWLELPELRTSRICYAKDGWLLLYKPRTHRVFFFCPYTRELIKLPRLELTYQIVAFSAAPTCPSCVLFTVKHVSPTVVAVSTCSPGATEWNTVNYQNRLPFVSSVWNKLVFCKGLFYCLSLTGWLGVYSPEKNTWSVHTVPPPKCPENFFVKNWWKGKFMAEHNGDIFAIYTCSAVNPVIYKLDQANKAWVEMETLGGMTLFANFLSSHARIDLLGSLRNNVYFSKVRFYGKRCVSYSLDKGRYFPRKQCYDWGEQDPFESIWIEPPEDISTFL
;
A
#
# COMPACT_ATOMS: atom_id res chain seq x y z
N MET A 1 -3.46 -4.05 -11.45
CA MET A 1 -3.57 -3.00 -12.47
C MET A 1 -2.18 -2.46 -12.78
N PHE A 2 -1.82 -2.35 -14.05
CA PHE A 2 -0.54 -1.85 -14.53
C PHE A 2 -0.76 -0.55 -15.31
N PHE A 3 0.14 0.40 -15.13
CA PHE A 3 -0.02 1.72 -15.70
C PHE A 3 0.64 1.75 -17.09
N PRO A 4 -0.09 2.20 -18.12
CA PRO A 4 0.47 2.30 -19.45
C PRO A 4 1.54 3.40 -19.49
N LYS A 5 2.60 3.17 -20.27
CA LYS A 5 3.59 4.23 -20.57
C LYS A 5 2.98 5.32 -21.46
N PHE A 6 2.06 4.94 -22.33
CA PHE A 6 1.36 5.82 -23.28
C PHE A 6 -0.08 5.38 -23.46
N GLY A 7 -0.98 6.34 -23.69
CA GLY A 7 -2.41 6.09 -23.89
C GLY A 7 -3.15 5.80 -22.58
N ASP A 8 -4.39 5.36 -22.73
CA ASP A 8 -5.32 5.17 -21.61
C ASP A 8 -5.73 3.71 -21.41
N LEU A 9 -5.10 2.77 -22.13
CA LEU A 9 -5.42 1.36 -22.02
C LEU A 9 -4.67 0.75 -20.83
N TYR A 10 -5.37 0.56 -19.71
CA TYR A 10 -4.81 -0.03 -18.50
C TYR A 10 -4.96 -1.53 -18.52
N GLU A 11 -3.87 -2.22 -18.17
CA GLU A 11 -3.86 -3.67 -18.12
C GLU A 11 -4.16 -4.17 -16.70
N PHE A 12 -5.09 -5.11 -16.61
CA PHE A 12 -5.44 -5.79 -15.37
C PHE A 12 -5.10 -7.26 -15.50
N TYR A 13 -4.44 -7.80 -14.48
CA TYR A 13 -4.06 -9.20 -14.42
C TYR A 13 -4.54 -9.79 -13.10
N ASP A 14 -5.31 -10.86 -13.21
CA ASP A 14 -5.78 -11.65 -12.09
C ASP A 14 -4.84 -12.86 -11.90
N PRO A 15 -4.01 -12.88 -10.84
CA PRO A 15 -3.10 -14.00 -10.56
C PRO A 15 -3.83 -15.29 -10.17
N SER A 16 -5.08 -15.21 -9.69
CA SER A 16 -5.86 -16.38 -9.28
C SER A 16 -6.40 -17.15 -10.48
N GLN A 17 -6.97 -16.43 -11.45
CA GLN A 17 -7.48 -17.00 -12.71
C GLN A 17 -6.41 -17.08 -13.81
N ARG A 18 -5.26 -16.42 -13.61
CA ARG A 18 -4.20 -16.22 -14.62
C ARG A 18 -4.74 -15.60 -15.90
N LYS A 19 -5.70 -14.70 -15.77
CA LYS A 19 -6.34 -13.98 -16.88
C LYS A 19 -5.89 -12.52 -16.91
N THR A 20 -5.82 -11.99 -18.12
CA THR A 20 -5.55 -10.59 -18.38
C THR A 20 -6.73 -10.01 -19.13
N TYR A 21 -7.09 -8.78 -18.79
CA TYR A 21 -8.02 -7.96 -19.53
C TYR A 21 -7.54 -6.51 -19.52
N TRP A 22 -8.20 -5.65 -20.30
CA TRP A 22 -7.84 -4.25 -20.45
C TRP A 22 -9.07 -3.38 -20.28
N LEU A 23 -8.87 -2.22 -19.65
CA LEU A 23 -9.89 -1.17 -19.57
C LEU A 23 -9.30 0.13 -20.10
N GLU A 24 -10.03 0.80 -20.99
CA GLU A 24 -9.66 2.14 -21.45
C GLU A 24 -10.13 3.19 -20.44
N LEU A 25 -9.22 3.81 -19.69
CA LEU A 25 -9.52 4.72 -18.57
C LEU A 25 -9.01 6.15 -18.83
N PRO A 26 -9.61 6.91 -19.76
CA PRO A 26 -9.17 8.27 -20.10
C PRO A 26 -9.29 9.28 -18.94
N GLU A 27 -10.13 8.99 -17.93
CA GLU A 27 -10.33 9.81 -16.74
C GLU A 27 -9.05 9.93 -15.88
N LEU A 28 -8.17 8.93 -15.99
CA LEU A 28 -6.91 8.84 -15.27
C LEU A 28 -5.80 9.65 -15.94
N ARG A 29 -6.01 10.18 -17.15
CA ARG A 29 -5.02 11.01 -17.85
C ARG A 29 -4.44 12.07 -16.94
N THR A 30 -3.11 12.21 -16.98
CA THR A 30 -2.33 13.18 -16.20
C THR A 30 -2.42 13.03 -14.67
N SER A 31 -2.99 11.93 -14.19
CA SER A 31 -3.16 11.64 -12.77
C SER A 31 -2.11 10.64 -12.30
N ARG A 32 -1.68 10.78 -11.05
CA ARG A 32 -0.93 9.77 -10.31
C ARG A 32 -1.92 8.97 -9.48
N ILE A 33 -1.80 7.65 -9.51
CA ILE A 33 -2.52 6.78 -8.58
C ILE A 33 -1.76 6.78 -7.26
N CYS A 34 -2.47 6.98 -6.17
CA CYS A 34 -1.88 7.19 -4.85
C CYS A 34 -2.17 6.03 -3.89
N TYR A 35 -3.35 5.42 -3.99
CA TYR A 35 -3.79 4.34 -3.12
C TYR A 35 -4.93 3.56 -3.77
N ALA A 36 -5.12 2.30 -3.38
CA ALA A 36 -6.27 1.50 -3.76
C ALA A 36 -6.79 0.74 -2.55
N LYS A 37 -8.12 0.69 -2.40
CA LYS A 37 -8.80 -0.09 -1.37
C LYS A 37 -10.29 -0.20 -1.70
N ASP A 38 -10.87 -1.35 -1.39
CA ASP A 38 -12.30 -1.66 -1.52
C ASP A 38 -12.82 -1.41 -2.96
N GLY A 39 -11.99 -1.71 -3.98
CA GLY A 39 -12.33 -1.50 -5.39
C GLY A 39 -12.21 -0.06 -5.91
N TRP A 40 -11.78 0.88 -5.06
CA TRP A 40 -11.61 2.29 -5.41
C TRP A 40 -10.14 2.68 -5.51
N LEU A 41 -9.85 3.57 -6.45
CA LEU A 41 -8.57 4.25 -6.59
C LEU A 41 -8.65 5.66 -6.00
N LEU A 42 -7.58 6.10 -5.37
CA LEU A 42 -7.33 7.51 -5.03
C LEU A 42 -6.33 8.09 -6.02
N LEU A 43 -6.68 9.22 -6.64
CA LEU A 43 -5.87 9.87 -7.67
C LEU A 43 -5.53 11.31 -7.32
N TYR A 44 -4.37 11.74 -7.80
CA TYR A 44 -3.84 13.08 -7.66
C TYR A 44 -3.40 13.65 -9.01
N LYS A 45 -3.83 14.88 -9.35
CA LYS A 45 -3.36 15.61 -10.54
C LYS A 45 -2.34 16.68 -10.14
N PRO A 46 -1.02 16.44 -10.33
CA PRO A 46 0.02 17.33 -9.83
C PRO A 46 -0.09 18.78 -10.30
N ARG A 47 -0.53 19.03 -11.55
CA ARG A 47 -0.64 20.40 -12.09
C ARG A 47 -1.75 21.24 -11.46
N THR A 48 -2.78 20.60 -10.93
CA THR A 48 -3.99 21.29 -10.44
C THR A 48 -4.27 21.05 -8.96
N HIS A 49 -3.43 20.25 -8.32
CA HIS A 49 -3.58 19.75 -6.95
C HIS A 49 -4.95 19.08 -6.67
N ARG A 50 -5.66 18.64 -7.73
CA ARG A 50 -6.95 17.95 -7.58
C ARG A 50 -6.71 16.55 -7.06
N VAL A 51 -7.47 16.19 -6.03
CA VAL A 51 -7.56 14.85 -5.47
C VAL A 51 -8.97 14.32 -5.75
N PHE A 52 -9.11 13.06 -6.12
CA PHE A 52 -10.41 12.46 -6.37
C PHE A 52 -10.34 10.94 -6.25
N PHE A 53 -11.47 10.34 -5.87
CA PHE A 53 -11.66 8.90 -6.00
C PHE A 53 -12.19 8.54 -7.38
N PHE A 54 -11.85 7.34 -7.84
CA PHE A 54 -12.37 6.78 -9.07
C PHE A 54 -12.53 5.27 -8.93
N CYS A 55 -13.67 4.75 -9.37
CA CYS A 55 -13.89 3.31 -9.53
C CYS A 55 -13.66 2.94 -11.00
N PRO A 56 -12.64 2.12 -11.34
CA PRO A 56 -12.37 1.75 -12.73
C PRO A 56 -13.50 1.01 -13.43
N TYR A 57 -14.34 0.32 -12.66
CA TYR A 57 -15.42 -0.53 -13.17
C TYR A 57 -16.71 0.26 -13.39
N THR A 58 -17.16 1.01 -12.39
CA THR A 58 -18.40 1.82 -12.50
C THR A 58 -18.19 3.19 -13.14
N ARG A 59 -16.93 3.61 -13.32
CA ARG A 59 -16.53 4.96 -13.78
C ARG A 59 -16.98 6.10 -12.86
N GLU A 60 -17.49 5.78 -11.68
CA GLU A 60 -17.88 6.77 -10.70
C GLU A 60 -16.67 7.56 -10.21
N LEU A 61 -16.86 8.88 -10.09
CA LEU A 61 -15.81 9.81 -9.68
C LEU A 61 -16.33 10.69 -8.54
N ILE A 62 -15.59 10.71 -7.43
CA ILE A 62 -15.90 11.54 -6.26
C ILE A 62 -14.77 12.56 -6.09
N LYS A 63 -15.08 13.83 -6.29
CA LYS A 63 -14.10 14.93 -6.16
C LYS A 63 -13.82 15.21 -4.69
N LEU A 64 -12.58 15.56 -4.40
CA LEU A 64 -12.15 16.05 -3.09
C LEU A 64 -11.60 17.47 -3.23
N PRO A 65 -11.53 18.23 -2.12
CA PRO A 65 -10.82 19.49 -2.08
C PRO A 65 -9.36 19.33 -2.52
N ARG A 66 -8.77 20.41 -3.01
CA ARG A 66 -7.38 20.40 -3.49
C ARG A 66 -6.42 20.28 -2.32
N LEU A 67 -5.35 19.51 -2.51
CA LEU A 67 -4.24 19.43 -1.56
C LEU A 67 -2.95 19.16 -2.35
N GLU A 68 -1.88 19.86 -1.99
CA GLU A 68 -0.55 19.55 -2.51
C GLU A 68 -0.01 18.29 -1.84
N LEU A 69 0.04 17.19 -2.60
CA LEU A 69 0.53 15.88 -2.14
C LEU A 69 1.95 15.56 -2.62
N THR A 70 2.70 16.57 -3.03
CA THR A 70 4.06 16.41 -3.55
C THR A 70 4.96 15.77 -2.47
N TYR A 71 5.55 14.63 -2.81
CA TYR A 71 6.37 13.81 -1.92
C TYR A 71 5.67 13.25 -0.67
N GLN A 72 4.34 13.07 -0.72
CA GLN A 72 3.57 12.45 0.35
C GLN A 72 2.88 11.16 -0.12
N ILE A 73 2.70 10.21 0.79
CA ILE A 73 1.78 9.08 0.60
C ILE A 73 0.47 9.37 1.31
N VAL A 74 -0.63 8.89 0.76
CA VAL A 74 -1.98 9.09 1.28
C VAL A 74 -2.69 7.73 1.30
N ALA A 75 -3.54 7.53 2.29
CA ALA A 75 -4.41 6.35 2.38
C ALA A 75 -5.82 6.77 2.77
N PHE A 76 -6.78 5.87 2.60
CA PHE A 76 -8.15 6.06 3.05
C PHE A 76 -8.65 4.83 3.79
N SER A 77 -9.60 5.03 4.71
CA SER A 77 -10.02 4.02 5.68
C SER A 77 -10.98 2.96 5.13
N ALA A 78 -11.86 3.34 4.22
CA ALA A 78 -12.92 2.50 3.64
C ALA A 78 -13.35 3.05 2.27
N ALA A 79 -14.14 2.30 1.50
CA ALA A 79 -14.74 2.79 0.26
C ALA A 79 -15.30 4.24 0.43
N PRO A 80 -15.10 5.14 -0.55
CA PRO A 80 -15.52 6.54 -0.45
C PRO A 80 -17.03 6.77 -0.43
N THR A 81 -17.83 5.72 -0.71
CA THR A 81 -19.28 5.72 -0.53
C THR A 81 -19.69 5.44 0.93
N CYS A 82 -18.76 4.94 1.76
CA CYS A 82 -18.99 4.73 3.17
C CYS A 82 -18.93 6.06 3.94
N PRO A 83 -19.94 6.39 4.77
CA PRO A 83 -19.95 7.64 5.54
C PRO A 83 -18.76 7.82 6.50
N SER A 84 -18.14 6.71 6.94
CA SER A 84 -16.97 6.73 7.83
C SER A 84 -15.63 6.76 7.06
N CYS A 85 -15.65 7.00 5.74
CA CYS A 85 -14.44 7.14 4.96
C CYS A 85 -13.67 8.40 5.38
N VAL A 86 -12.42 8.20 5.76
CA VAL A 86 -11.47 9.25 6.12
C VAL A 86 -10.20 9.03 5.30
N LEU A 87 -9.68 10.10 4.73
CA LEU A 87 -8.37 10.16 4.11
C LEU A 87 -7.35 10.64 5.12
N PHE A 88 -6.13 10.14 5.01
CA PHE A 88 -5.02 10.50 5.90
C PHE A 88 -3.72 10.61 5.11
N THR A 89 -2.98 11.69 5.35
CA THR A 89 -1.61 11.90 4.90
C THR A 89 -0.79 12.60 5.97
N VAL A 90 0.53 12.38 5.96
CA VAL A 90 1.46 12.96 6.93
C VAL A 90 2.75 13.39 6.26
N LYS A 91 3.25 14.59 6.57
CA LYS A 91 4.58 15.07 6.15
C LYS A 91 5.31 15.77 7.28
N HIS A 92 6.64 15.85 7.16
CA HIS A 92 7.41 16.76 8.00
C HIS A 92 7.16 18.21 7.64
N VAL A 93 7.03 19.04 8.67
CA VAL A 93 7.15 20.50 8.59
C VAL A 93 8.50 20.93 9.15
N SER A 94 8.97 20.23 10.19
CA SER A 94 10.32 20.34 10.75
C SER A 94 10.79 18.95 11.23
N PRO A 95 12.05 18.78 11.66
CA PRO A 95 12.52 17.50 12.18
C PRO A 95 11.67 16.92 13.33
N THR A 96 11.08 17.79 14.16
CA THR A 96 10.30 17.43 15.34
C THR A 96 8.80 17.69 15.18
N VAL A 97 8.34 18.14 14.01
CA VAL A 97 6.91 18.43 13.77
C VAL A 97 6.45 17.80 12.46
N VAL A 98 5.33 17.11 12.52
CA VAL A 98 4.62 16.61 11.34
C VAL A 98 3.28 17.32 11.17
N ALA A 99 2.92 17.61 9.92
CA ALA A 99 1.57 18.00 9.53
C ALA A 99 0.81 16.73 9.16
N VAL A 100 -0.30 16.49 9.84
CA VAL A 100 -1.29 15.48 9.46
C VAL A 100 -2.44 16.20 8.78
N SER A 101 -2.79 15.77 7.57
CA SER A 101 -3.96 16.26 6.84
C SER A 101 -4.99 15.14 6.70
N THR A 102 -6.23 15.46 6.99
CA THR A 102 -7.38 14.56 6.87
C THR A 102 -8.49 15.19 6.04
N CYS A 103 -9.30 14.33 5.41
CA CYS A 103 -10.46 14.74 4.63
C CYS A 103 -11.47 13.59 4.58
N SER A 104 -12.70 13.89 4.21
CA SER A 104 -13.76 12.90 3.98
C SER A 104 -14.47 13.22 2.67
N PRO A 105 -15.08 12.21 2.02
CA PRO A 105 -15.98 12.45 0.88
C PRO A 105 -17.03 13.51 1.22
N GLY A 106 -17.23 14.47 0.31
CA GLY A 106 -18.18 15.58 0.51
C GLY A 106 -17.63 16.79 1.30
N ALA A 107 -16.43 16.71 1.89
CA ALA A 107 -15.82 17.85 2.56
C ALA A 107 -15.45 18.97 1.56
N THR A 108 -15.44 20.22 2.05
CA THR A 108 -15.08 21.42 1.26
C THR A 108 -13.59 21.77 1.36
N GLU A 109 -12.90 21.32 2.41
CA GLU A 109 -11.47 21.55 2.64
C GLU A 109 -10.79 20.35 3.34
N TRP A 110 -9.46 20.38 3.38
CA TRP A 110 -8.66 19.43 4.17
C TRP A 110 -8.38 20.02 5.54
N ASN A 111 -8.62 19.24 6.60
CA ASN A 111 -8.21 19.62 7.94
C ASN A 111 -6.73 19.27 8.15
N THR A 112 -5.88 20.26 8.41
CA THR A 112 -4.44 20.05 8.62
C THR A 112 -4.03 20.52 10.01
N VAL A 113 -3.42 19.62 10.79
CA VAL A 113 -2.98 19.89 12.16
C VAL A 113 -1.53 19.48 12.33
N ASN A 114 -0.75 20.33 13.00
CA ASN A 114 0.65 20.07 13.32
C ASN A 114 0.75 19.33 14.66
N TYR A 115 1.54 18.26 14.68
CA TYR A 115 1.81 17.46 15.86
C TYR A 115 3.29 17.38 16.16
N GLN A 116 3.63 17.31 17.44
CA GLN A 116 4.97 16.94 17.86
C GLN A 116 5.27 15.52 17.41
N ASN A 117 6.43 15.34 16.79
CA ASN A 117 6.93 14.09 16.25
C ASN A 117 8.13 13.63 17.06
N ARG A 118 8.10 12.38 17.48
CA ARG A 118 9.21 11.76 18.21
C ARG A 118 10.19 11.14 17.22
N LEU A 119 11.44 11.58 17.28
CA LEU A 119 12.54 10.92 16.57
C LEU A 119 12.70 9.47 17.07
N PRO A 120 13.12 8.53 16.20
CA PRO A 120 13.64 8.76 14.85
C PRO A 120 12.58 8.49 13.75
N PHE A 121 11.29 8.73 14.00
CA PHE A 121 10.28 8.67 12.94
C PHE A 121 10.59 9.72 11.86
N VAL A 122 10.72 9.26 10.61
CA VAL A 122 10.94 10.10 9.43
C VAL A 122 9.86 9.83 8.39
N SER A 123 8.96 10.79 8.17
CA SER A 123 7.98 10.74 7.10
C SER A 123 8.61 10.98 5.73
N SER A 124 8.25 10.17 4.74
CA SER A 124 8.65 10.33 3.34
C SER A 124 7.66 9.63 2.40
N VAL A 125 7.86 9.77 1.09
CA VAL A 125 7.15 8.95 0.08
C VAL A 125 7.30 7.44 0.29
N TRP A 126 8.34 6.99 0.98
CA TRP A 126 8.62 5.57 1.25
C TRP A 126 7.84 5.01 2.44
N ASN A 127 7.05 5.86 3.12
CA ASN A 127 6.14 5.39 4.16
C ASN A 127 5.17 4.34 3.60
N LYS A 128 4.66 3.50 4.48
CA LYS A 128 3.53 2.61 4.17
C LYS A 128 2.40 2.94 5.12
N LEU A 129 1.18 2.99 4.61
CA LEU A 129 -0.01 3.37 5.35
C LEU A 129 -1.04 2.25 5.29
N VAL A 130 -1.59 1.89 6.44
CA VAL A 130 -2.77 1.02 6.54
C VAL A 130 -3.74 1.59 7.57
N PHE A 131 -5.03 1.33 7.36
CA PHE A 131 -6.06 1.63 8.34
C PHE A 131 -6.47 0.32 9.03
N CYS A 132 -6.42 0.29 10.36
CA CYS A 132 -6.70 -0.91 11.15
C CYS A 132 -7.45 -0.49 12.43
N LYS A 133 -8.60 -1.13 12.69
CA LYS A 133 -9.41 -0.92 13.92
C LYS A 133 -9.59 0.56 14.31
N GLY A 134 -9.92 1.41 13.34
CA GLY A 134 -10.18 2.84 13.60
C GLY A 134 -8.96 3.75 13.57
N LEU A 135 -7.74 3.21 13.39
CA LEU A 135 -6.49 3.97 13.44
C LEU A 135 -5.72 3.87 12.11
N PHE A 136 -5.03 4.94 11.75
CA PHE A 136 -4.04 4.89 10.68
C PHE A 136 -2.67 4.57 11.27
N TYR A 137 -2.04 3.55 10.69
CA TYR A 137 -0.68 3.14 11.02
C TYR A 137 0.24 3.53 9.88
N CYS A 138 1.34 4.21 10.21
CA CYS A 138 2.31 4.73 9.27
C CYS A 138 3.69 4.15 9.58
N LEU A 139 4.13 3.22 8.75
CA LEU A 139 5.46 2.64 8.85
C LEU A 139 6.47 3.55 8.12
N SER A 140 7.22 4.33 8.89
CA SER A 140 8.14 5.39 8.44
C SER A 140 9.31 4.84 7.62
N LEU A 141 10.05 5.74 6.94
CA LEU A 141 11.30 5.40 6.26
C LEU A 141 12.28 4.60 7.14
N THR A 142 12.37 4.98 8.41
CA THR A 142 13.26 4.38 9.42
C THR A 142 12.69 3.12 10.09
N GLY A 143 11.51 2.65 9.67
CA GLY A 143 10.84 1.47 10.23
C GLY A 143 10.06 1.74 11.53
N TRP A 144 9.94 2.99 11.95
CA TRP A 144 9.17 3.40 13.13
C TRP A 144 7.69 3.55 12.79
N LEU A 145 6.84 3.26 13.77
CA LEU A 145 5.40 3.20 13.57
C LEU A 145 4.72 4.44 14.14
N GLY A 146 4.33 5.36 13.27
CA GLY A 146 3.42 6.46 13.61
C GLY A 146 1.98 5.97 13.63
N VAL A 147 1.19 6.44 14.57
CA VAL A 147 -0.22 6.07 14.74
C VAL A 147 -1.05 7.34 14.87
N TYR A 148 -2.06 7.46 14.01
CA TYR A 148 -3.02 8.54 14.03
C TYR A 148 -4.41 7.99 14.37
N SER A 149 -5.09 8.65 15.31
CA SER A 149 -6.50 8.41 15.62
C SER A 149 -7.34 9.54 15.02
N PRO A 150 -8.17 9.26 13.99
CA PRO A 150 -9.13 10.24 13.47
C PRO A 150 -10.16 10.66 14.52
N GLU A 151 -10.67 9.72 15.31
CA GLU A 151 -11.68 9.97 16.35
C GLU A 151 -11.17 10.93 17.44
N LYS A 152 -9.95 10.69 17.93
CA LYS A 152 -9.36 11.51 19.00
C LYS A 152 -8.57 12.70 18.48
N ASN A 153 -8.35 12.75 17.16
CA ASN A 153 -7.45 13.69 16.50
C ASN A 153 -6.07 13.75 17.18
N THR A 154 -5.42 12.60 17.33
CA THR A 154 -4.11 12.48 18.00
C THR A 154 -3.09 11.77 17.13
N TRP A 155 -1.86 12.27 17.12
CA TRP A 155 -0.69 11.61 16.53
C TRP A 155 0.28 11.15 17.62
N SER A 156 0.80 9.92 17.48
CA SER A 156 1.87 9.42 18.35
C SER A 156 2.80 8.48 17.58
N VAL A 157 4.07 8.41 17.99
CA VAL A 157 5.00 7.40 17.48
C VAL A 157 5.09 6.27 18.49
N HIS A 158 4.60 5.10 18.12
CA HIS A 158 4.67 3.91 18.96
C HIS A 158 6.12 3.49 19.15
N THR A 159 6.46 3.12 20.39
CA THR A 159 7.79 2.65 20.78
C THR A 159 7.95 1.16 20.45
N VAL A 160 7.62 0.81 19.22
CA VAL A 160 7.83 -0.53 18.66
C VAL A 160 9.18 -0.46 17.95
N PRO A 161 10.23 -1.17 18.40
CA PRO A 161 11.48 -1.24 17.67
C PRO A 161 11.20 -1.67 16.22
N PRO A 162 11.91 -1.10 15.23
CA PRO A 162 11.75 -1.54 13.85
C PRO A 162 11.89 -3.07 13.74
N PRO A 163 11.15 -3.72 12.84
CA PRO A 163 11.30 -5.14 12.56
C PRO A 163 12.78 -5.48 12.38
N LYS A 164 13.24 -6.57 13.00
CA LYS A 164 14.65 -6.96 12.93
C LYS A 164 15.03 -7.16 11.45
N CYS A 165 15.92 -6.33 10.94
CA CYS A 165 16.49 -6.59 9.64
C CYS A 165 17.61 -7.63 9.82
N PRO A 166 17.62 -8.74 9.07
CA PRO A 166 18.77 -9.66 9.04
C PRO A 166 20.08 -8.89 8.86
N GLU A 167 21.15 -9.32 9.54
CA GLU A 167 22.44 -8.59 9.63
C GLU A 167 23.05 -8.20 8.26
N ASN A 168 22.62 -8.83 7.16
CA ASN A 168 23.04 -8.52 5.80
C ASN A 168 22.25 -7.38 5.11
N PHE A 169 21.37 -6.66 5.82
CA PHE A 169 20.59 -5.52 5.29
C PHE A 169 21.35 -4.17 5.26
N PHE A 170 22.68 -4.20 5.29
CA PHE A 170 23.53 -3.01 5.02
C PHE A 170 23.58 -2.63 3.53
N VAL A 171 22.79 -3.29 2.68
CA VAL A 171 22.63 -2.95 1.27
C VAL A 171 22.05 -1.54 1.15
N LYS A 172 22.62 -0.73 0.25
CA LYS A 172 22.04 0.58 -0.12
C LYS A 172 20.54 0.40 -0.38
N ASN A 173 19.70 1.31 0.14
CA ASN A 173 18.27 1.41 -0.18
C ASN A 173 17.31 0.36 0.41
N TRP A 174 17.63 -0.28 1.54
CA TRP A 174 16.74 -1.26 2.19
C TRP A 174 15.28 -0.79 2.42
N TRP A 175 15.09 0.52 2.67
CA TRP A 175 13.77 1.12 2.87
C TRP A 175 12.84 0.99 1.66
N LYS A 176 13.40 0.75 0.47
CA LYS A 176 12.63 0.60 -0.77
C LYS A 176 11.91 -0.76 -0.87
N GLY A 177 12.45 -1.79 -0.23
CA GLY A 177 11.90 -3.16 -0.24
C GLY A 177 10.89 -3.46 0.86
N LYS A 178 10.17 -2.45 1.36
CA LYS A 178 9.27 -2.54 2.50
C LYS A 178 7.82 -2.34 2.09
N PHE A 179 6.92 -3.16 2.61
CA PHE A 179 5.48 -3.11 2.36
C PHE A 179 4.71 -3.28 3.68
N MET A 180 3.44 -2.86 3.70
CA MET A 180 2.58 -3.04 4.86
C MET A 180 1.13 -3.30 4.43
N ALA A 181 0.51 -4.30 5.04
CA ALA A 181 -0.87 -4.72 4.78
C ALA A 181 -1.64 -4.85 6.10
N GLU A 182 -2.95 -4.75 6.01
CA GLU A 182 -3.88 -5.03 7.10
C GLU A 182 -4.81 -6.18 6.70
N HIS A 183 -5.17 -7.03 7.66
CA HIS A 183 -6.22 -8.02 7.49
C HIS A 183 -6.87 -8.35 8.83
N ASN A 184 -8.21 -8.30 8.89
CA ASN A 184 -9.00 -8.69 10.06
C ASN A 184 -8.51 -8.09 11.38
N GLY A 185 -8.00 -6.86 11.33
CA GLY A 185 -7.52 -6.14 12.50
C GLY A 185 -6.09 -6.50 12.94
N ASP A 186 -5.37 -7.29 12.13
CA ASP A 186 -3.94 -7.55 12.25
C ASP A 186 -3.15 -6.74 11.21
N ILE A 187 -1.92 -6.36 11.55
CA ILE A 187 -1.03 -5.57 10.69
C ILE A 187 0.20 -6.40 10.38
N PHE A 188 0.57 -6.42 9.10
CA PHE A 188 1.70 -7.19 8.59
C PHE A 188 2.70 -6.26 7.91
N ALA A 189 3.98 -6.43 8.18
CA ALA A 189 5.05 -5.78 7.45
C ALA A 189 5.86 -6.81 6.66
N ILE A 190 6.20 -6.48 5.42
CA ILE A 190 6.97 -7.33 4.53
C ILE A 190 8.26 -6.60 4.20
N TYR A 191 9.40 -7.25 4.43
CA TYR A 191 10.71 -6.74 4.10
C TYR A 191 11.37 -7.63 3.08
N THR A 192 11.99 -7.01 2.09
CA THR A 192 12.67 -7.68 1.00
C THR A 192 13.96 -6.96 0.65
N CYS A 193 14.97 -7.71 0.20
CA CYS A 193 16.16 -7.16 -0.44
C CYS A 193 16.77 -8.19 -1.39
N SER A 194 17.81 -7.80 -2.11
CA SER A 194 18.56 -8.68 -3.00
C SER A 194 19.33 -9.78 -2.26
N ALA A 195 19.74 -9.56 -1.02
CA ALA A 195 20.64 -10.48 -0.30
C ALA A 195 19.93 -11.65 0.40
N VAL A 196 18.67 -11.49 0.82
CA VAL A 196 17.94 -12.51 1.58
C VAL A 196 16.49 -12.68 1.10
N ASN A 197 15.89 -13.80 1.48
CA ASN A 197 14.47 -14.05 1.25
C ASN A 197 13.59 -13.00 1.95
N PRO A 198 12.36 -12.76 1.47
CA PRO A 198 11.40 -11.91 2.15
C PRO A 198 11.16 -12.36 3.59
N VAL A 199 11.14 -11.41 4.51
CA VAL A 199 10.76 -11.63 5.91
C VAL A 199 9.43 -10.95 6.15
N ILE A 200 8.52 -11.65 6.83
CA ILE A 200 7.19 -11.17 7.13
C ILE A 200 7.05 -11.07 8.65
N TYR A 201 6.51 -9.95 9.11
CA TYR A 201 6.26 -9.68 10.52
C TYR A 201 4.78 -9.39 10.76
N LYS A 202 4.23 -9.90 11.86
CA LYS A 202 2.95 -9.48 12.43
C LYS A 202 3.20 -8.51 13.60
N LEU A 203 2.43 -7.44 13.66
CA LEU A 203 2.46 -6.54 14.82
C LEU A 203 1.71 -7.18 15.99
N ASP A 204 2.43 -7.52 17.05
CA ASP A 204 1.85 -7.78 18.35
C ASP A 204 1.57 -6.43 19.04
N GLN A 205 0.31 -6.01 18.98
CA GLN A 205 -0.12 -4.74 19.54
C GLN A 205 -0.07 -4.73 21.08
N ALA A 206 -0.24 -5.88 21.73
CA ALA A 206 -0.25 -5.99 23.18
C ALA A 206 1.17 -5.85 23.73
N ASN A 207 2.11 -6.59 23.14
CA ASN A 207 3.52 -6.58 23.55
C ASN A 207 4.35 -5.49 22.86
N LYS A 208 3.74 -4.71 21.94
CA LYS A 208 4.40 -3.64 21.17
C LYS A 208 5.66 -4.14 20.45
N ALA A 209 5.55 -5.28 19.79
CA ALA A 209 6.67 -5.94 19.12
C ALA A 209 6.27 -6.45 17.74
N TRP A 210 7.24 -6.55 16.84
CA TRP A 210 7.08 -7.26 15.58
C TRP A 210 7.51 -8.72 15.75
N VAL A 211 6.62 -9.64 15.44
CA VAL A 211 6.84 -11.08 15.54
C VAL A 211 7.00 -11.64 14.14
N GLU A 212 8.15 -12.26 13.87
CA GLU A 212 8.43 -12.90 12.59
C GLU A 212 7.46 -14.06 12.35
N MET A 213 6.99 -14.21 11.11
CA MET A 213 6.04 -15.23 10.72
C MET A 213 6.70 -16.29 9.84
N GLU A 214 6.65 -17.54 10.28
CA GLU A 214 7.07 -18.70 9.47
C GLU A 214 6.00 -19.11 8.44
N THR A 215 4.73 -18.80 8.73
CA THR A 215 3.59 -19.11 7.86
C THR A 215 2.58 -17.97 7.92
N LEU A 216 1.81 -17.78 6.84
CA LEU A 216 0.72 -16.78 6.78
C LEU A 216 -0.62 -17.37 7.22
N GLY A 217 -0.68 -18.59 7.75
CA GLY A 217 -1.93 -19.22 8.21
C GLY A 217 -2.94 -19.43 7.08
N GLY A 218 -2.46 -19.62 5.85
CA GLY A 218 -3.27 -19.75 4.65
C GLY A 218 -3.59 -18.44 3.94
N MET A 219 -3.22 -17.29 4.51
CA MET A 219 -3.37 -15.97 3.88
C MET A 219 -2.37 -15.81 2.73
N THR A 220 -2.72 -14.95 1.79
CA THR A 220 -1.88 -14.47 0.71
C THR A 220 -1.74 -12.96 0.81
N LEU A 221 -0.50 -12.46 0.78
CA LEU A 221 -0.19 -11.04 0.80
C LEU A 221 0.13 -10.56 -0.60
N PHE A 222 -0.47 -9.46 -1.02
CA PHE A 222 -0.22 -8.78 -2.29
C PHE A 222 0.58 -7.51 -2.01
N ALA A 223 1.90 -7.62 -2.07
CA ALA A 223 2.83 -6.55 -1.80
C ALA A 223 2.85 -5.54 -2.95
N ASN A 224 2.62 -4.27 -2.63
CA ASN A 224 2.78 -3.15 -3.54
C ASN A 224 3.12 -1.86 -2.77
N PHE A 225 3.84 -0.98 -3.44
CA PHE A 225 4.38 0.23 -2.85
C PHE A 225 3.30 1.22 -2.36
N LEU A 226 2.24 1.39 -3.14
CA LEU A 226 1.16 2.35 -2.89
C LEU A 226 0.18 1.79 -1.86
N SER A 227 -0.33 0.58 -2.09
CA SER A 227 -1.22 -0.13 -1.17
C SER A 227 -1.00 -1.65 -1.29
N SER A 228 -0.73 -2.31 -0.17
CA SER A 228 -0.68 -3.78 -0.14
C SER A 228 -2.00 -4.34 0.39
N HIS A 229 -2.37 -5.51 -0.09
CA HIS A 229 -3.64 -6.16 0.26
C HIS A 229 -3.38 -7.56 0.80
N ALA A 230 -4.36 -8.08 1.54
CA ALA A 230 -4.32 -9.42 2.11
C ALA A 230 -5.63 -10.16 1.79
N ARG A 231 -5.53 -11.46 1.54
CA ARG A 231 -6.65 -12.33 1.16
C ARG A 231 -6.52 -13.71 1.80
N ILE A 232 -7.65 -14.34 2.10
CA ILE A 232 -7.73 -15.69 2.70
C ILE A 232 -8.63 -16.65 1.90
N ASP A 233 -9.41 -16.13 0.98
CA ASP A 233 -10.36 -16.81 0.10
C ASP A 233 -9.68 -17.51 -1.10
N LEU A 234 -8.38 -17.34 -1.26
CA LEU A 234 -7.62 -17.94 -2.35
C LEU A 234 -7.33 -19.43 -2.08
N LEU A 235 -7.59 -20.26 -3.09
CA LEU A 235 -7.44 -21.70 -2.97
C LEU A 235 -6.08 -22.23 -3.47
N GLY A 236 -5.75 -23.42 -3.00
CA GLY A 236 -4.63 -24.21 -3.51
C GLY A 236 -3.27 -23.53 -3.35
N SER A 237 -2.50 -23.48 -4.43
CA SER A 237 -1.09 -23.06 -4.42
C SER A 237 -0.86 -21.57 -4.19
N LEU A 238 -1.91 -20.74 -4.08
CA LEU A 238 -1.82 -19.29 -3.86
C LEU A 238 -1.67 -18.95 -2.37
N ARG A 239 -2.11 -19.84 -1.47
CA ARG A 239 -2.04 -19.67 -0.01
C ARG A 239 -0.59 -19.64 0.48
N ASN A 240 -0.33 -18.95 1.58
CA ASN A 240 1.01 -18.81 2.16
C ASN A 240 2.06 -18.26 1.18
N ASN A 241 1.62 -17.30 0.34
CA ASN A 241 2.52 -16.62 -0.58
C ASN A 241 2.46 -15.09 -0.40
N VAL A 242 3.56 -14.45 -0.77
CA VAL A 242 3.63 -13.02 -1.06
C VAL A 242 3.72 -12.84 -2.57
N TYR A 243 2.80 -12.08 -3.16
CA TYR A 243 2.79 -11.71 -4.57
C TYR A 243 3.28 -10.29 -4.76
N PHE A 244 4.12 -10.08 -5.78
CA PHE A 244 4.69 -8.77 -6.10
C PHE A 244 4.15 -8.29 -7.45
N SER A 245 3.58 -7.08 -7.49
CA SER A 245 2.99 -6.54 -8.72
C SER A 245 4.03 -6.07 -9.74
N LYS A 246 5.26 -5.76 -9.30
CA LYS A 246 6.24 -5.04 -10.12
C LYS A 246 6.84 -5.86 -11.28
N VAL A 247 6.83 -7.20 -11.23
CA VAL A 247 7.46 -8.03 -12.27
C VAL A 247 6.51 -9.09 -12.79
N ARG A 248 6.42 -9.15 -14.12
CA ARG A 248 5.77 -10.23 -14.85
C ARG A 248 6.79 -11.17 -15.48
N PHE A 249 6.65 -12.44 -15.18
CA PHE A 249 7.36 -13.51 -15.84
C PHE A 249 6.57 -14.00 -17.06
N TYR A 250 7.24 -14.08 -18.21
CA TYR A 250 6.64 -14.40 -19.51
C TYR A 250 5.38 -13.56 -19.82
N GLY A 251 5.36 -12.29 -19.41
CA GLY A 251 4.27 -11.33 -19.69
C GLY A 251 2.94 -11.61 -18.98
N LYS A 252 2.75 -12.77 -18.35
CA LYS A 252 1.43 -13.22 -17.85
C LYS A 252 1.45 -13.86 -16.45
N ARG A 253 2.55 -13.76 -15.69
CA ARG A 253 2.64 -14.33 -14.34
C ARG A 253 3.32 -13.36 -13.38
N CYS A 254 2.71 -13.08 -12.25
CA CYS A 254 3.39 -12.34 -11.18
C CYS A 254 4.48 -13.19 -10.53
N VAL A 255 5.55 -12.54 -10.10
CA VAL A 255 6.51 -13.17 -9.20
C VAL A 255 5.87 -13.31 -7.81
N SER A 256 6.12 -14.45 -7.17
CA SER A 256 5.67 -14.73 -5.82
C SER A 256 6.75 -15.38 -5.00
N TYR A 257 6.67 -15.24 -3.68
CA TYR A 257 7.48 -15.98 -2.71
C TYR A 257 6.55 -16.88 -1.89
N SER A 258 6.85 -18.17 -1.87
CA SER A 258 6.11 -19.16 -1.09
C SER A 258 6.82 -19.40 0.23
N LEU A 259 6.13 -19.14 1.34
CA LEU A 259 6.64 -19.45 2.67
C LEU A 259 6.73 -20.96 2.87
N ASP A 260 5.70 -21.71 2.45
CA ASP A 260 5.67 -23.19 2.54
C ASP A 260 6.87 -23.86 1.86
N LYS A 261 7.35 -23.27 0.76
CA LYS A 261 8.47 -23.81 -0.03
C LYS A 261 9.79 -23.06 0.16
N GLY A 262 9.80 -22.01 0.98
CA GLY A 262 10.95 -21.14 1.25
C GLY A 262 11.61 -20.56 -0.01
N ARG A 263 10.84 -20.27 -1.07
CA ARG A 263 11.43 -19.86 -2.37
C ARG A 263 10.53 -19.00 -3.24
N TYR A 264 11.18 -18.26 -4.14
CA TYR A 264 10.53 -17.53 -5.22
C TYR A 264 10.03 -18.44 -6.36
N PHE A 265 8.98 -17.95 -7.02
CA PHE A 265 8.40 -18.49 -8.24
C PHE A 265 8.29 -17.39 -9.30
N PRO A 266 8.88 -17.61 -10.50
CA PRO A 266 9.70 -18.76 -10.91
C PRO A 266 11.04 -18.87 -10.14
N ARG A 267 11.65 -20.07 -10.11
CA ARG A 267 12.98 -20.29 -9.51
C ARG A 267 14.06 -19.56 -10.32
N LYS A 268 15.07 -19.00 -9.62
CA LYS A 268 16.36 -18.45 -10.13
C LYS A 268 16.45 -16.94 -10.44
N GLN A 269 15.87 -16.06 -9.64
CA GLN A 269 16.21 -14.64 -9.74
C GLN A 269 16.40 -14.08 -8.32
N CYS A 270 17.50 -13.35 -8.14
CA CYS A 270 17.64 -12.40 -7.04
C CYS A 270 16.75 -11.20 -7.41
N TYR A 271 15.76 -10.90 -6.57
CA TYR A 271 14.85 -9.80 -6.82
C TYR A 271 15.10 -8.69 -5.82
N ASP A 272 15.66 -7.58 -6.29
CA ASP A 272 15.65 -6.34 -5.54
C ASP A 272 14.37 -5.56 -5.85
N TRP A 273 13.30 -5.85 -5.11
CA TRP A 273 12.03 -5.16 -5.27
C TRP A 273 12.12 -3.66 -4.94
N GLY A 274 13.17 -3.25 -4.24
CA GLY A 274 13.43 -1.87 -3.89
C GLY A 274 13.88 -1.03 -5.09
N GLU A 275 14.68 -1.57 -5.99
CA GLU A 275 15.29 -0.79 -7.09
C GLU A 275 14.35 -0.53 -8.29
N GLN A 276 13.17 -1.13 -8.32
CA GLN A 276 12.19 -0.93 -9.39
C GLN A 276 11.26 0.26 -9.14
N ASP A 277 10.83 0.93 -10.21
CA ASP A 277 9.93 2.08 -10.14
C ASP A 277 8.67 1.72 -9.32
N PRO A 278 8.46 2.37 -8.16
CA PRO A 278 7.33 2.06 -7.29
C PRO A 278 5.97 2.46 -7.86
N PHE A 279 5.92 3.24 -8.94
CA PHE A 279 4.71 3.85 -9.47
C PHE A 279 4.25 3.25 -10.81
N GLU A 280 4.59 1.99 -11.12
CA GLU A 280 4.18 1.34 -12.38
C GLU A 280 2.92 0.46 -12.26
N SER A 281 2.52 0.10 -11.04
CA SER A 281 1.40 -0.82 -10.82
C SER A 281 0.76 -0.62 -9.45
N ILE A 282 -0.47 -1.12 -9.30
CA ILE A 282 -1.18 -1.21 -8.03
C ILE A 282 -2.05 -2.48 -8.01
N TRP A 283 -2.28 -3.02 -6.82
CA TRP A 283 -3.30 -4.04 -6.60
C TRP A 283 -4.65 -3.34 -6.39
N ILE A 284 -5.71 -3.92 -6.91
CA ILE A 284 -7.08 -3.43 -6.72
C ILE A 284 -8.02 -4.63 -6.74
N GLU A 285 -9.02 -4.58 -5.88
CA GLU A 285 -10.07 -5.57 -5.82
C GLU A 285 -10.96 -5.52 -7.09
N PRO A 286 -11.20 -6.66 -7.77
CA PRO A 286 -12.21 -6.71 -8.81
C PRO A 286 -13.62 -6.68 -8.21
N PRO A 287 -14.65 -6.31 -9.01
CA PRO A 287 -16.04 -6.53 -8.64
C PRO A 287 -16.35 -8.03 -8.56
N GLU A 288 -17.45 -8.39 -7.89
CA GLU A 288 -17.88 -9.80 -7.75
C GLU A 288 -18.11 -10.47 -9.11
N ASP A 289 -18.81 -9.78 -10.01
CA ASP A 289 -18.94 -10.20 -11.39
C ASP A 289 -18.17 -9.23 -12.29
N ILE A 290 -17.04 -9.69 -12.80
CA ILE A 290 -16.21 -8.90 -13.71
C ILE A 290 -16.76 -8.90 -15.13
N SER A 291 -17.53 -9.92 -15.50
CA SER A 291 -18.01 -10.10 -16.87
C SER A 291 -18.99 -9.03 -17.31
N THR A 292 -19.65 -8.35 -16.36
CA THR A 292 -20.52 -7.22 -16.62
C THR A 292 -19.77 -5.95 -17.04
N PHE A 293 -18.45 -5.91 -16.90
CA PHE A 293 -17.61 -4.73 -17.16
C PHE A 293 -16.55 -4.94 -18.26
N LEU A 294 -16.51 -6.14 -18.86
CA LEU A 294 -15.59 -6.53 -19.93
C LEU A 294 -16.32 -6.59 -21.28
#